data_AF-A0A6L7S7P0-F1
#
_entry.id   AF-A0A6L7S7P0-F1
#
_cell.length_a   1.000
_cell.length_b   1.000
_cell.length_c   1.000
_cell.angle_alpha   90.00
_cell.angle_beta   90.00
_cell.angle_gamma   90.00
#
_symmetry.space_group_name_H-M   'P 1'
#
loop_
_entity.id
_entity.type
_entity.pdbx_description
1 polymer ?
#
loop_
_entity_poly.entity_id
_entity_poly.type
_entity_poly.pdbx_seq_one_letter_code
_entity_poly.pdbx_strand_id
1 'polypeptide(L)'
;MRIALMSAVFLAGCVDWPDTGSAPSLDESGPWPMLKPIDEVIEPQSEAKPGAGNQLNALNARATRLRSQARTMRREIADPGDIEALRSELAR
;
A
#
# COMPACT_ATOMS: atom_id res chain seq x y z
N MET A 1 -11.12 10.37 31.65
CA MET A 1 -11.07 9.10 30.89
C MET A 1 -12.34 8.77 30.08
N ARG A 2 -13.37 9.63 30.02
CA ARG A 2 -14.57 9.42 29.19
C ARG A 2 -14.49 10.06 27.80
N ILE A 3 -13.69 11.12 27.66
CA ILE A 3 -13.57 11.90 26.42
C ILE A 3 -12.80 11.11 25.35
N ALA A 4 -11.75 10.38 25.73
CA ALA A 4 -10.96 9.57 24.81
C ALA A 4 -11.75 8.41 24.16
N LEU A 5 -12.78 7.91 24.85
CA LEU A 5 -13.60 6.81 24.33
C LEU A 5 -14.58 7.29 23.25
N MET A 6 -15.05 8.53 23.35
CA MET A 6 -15.93 9.15 22.34
C MET A 6 -15.19 9.46 21.03
N SER A 7 -13.89 9.76 21.10
CA SER A 7 -13.06 10.05 19.92
C SER A 7 -12.87 8.83 19.02
N ALA A 8 -12.71 7.64 19.63
CA ALA A 8 -12.52 6.39 18.89
C ALA A 8 -13.77 5.96 18.11
N VAL A 9 -14.98 6.24 18.63
CA VAL A 9 -16.24 5.91 17.96
C VAL A 9 -16.48 6.80 16.75
N PHE A 10 -16.09 8.07 16.80
CA PHE A 10 -16.21 9.00 15.68
C PHE A 10 -15.26 8.65 14.52
N LEU A 11 -14.07 8.13 14.81
CA LEU A 11 -13.11 7.68 13.79
C LEU A 11 -13.55 6.38 13.09
N ALA A 12 -14.32 5.52 13.75
CA ALA A 12 -14.86 4.30 13.16
C ALA A 12 -16.02 4.55 12.18
N GLY A 13 -16.65 5.74 12.20
CA GLY A 13 -17.77 6.09 11.33
C GLY A 13 -17.39 6.84 10.04
N CYS A 14 -16.11 7.18 9.83
CA CYS A 14 -15.65 7.96 8.67
C CYS A 14 -15.08 7.12 7.53
N VAL A 15 -15.12 5.79 7.63
CA VAL A 15 -14.77 4.90 6.52
C VAL A 15 -16.06 4.23 6.08
N ASP A 16 -16.60 4.67 4.93
CA ASP A 16 -17.59 3.87 4.22
C ASP A 16 -16.98 2.48 4.02
N TRP A 17 -17.65 1.46 4.55
CA TRP A 17 -17.33 0.09 4.18
C TRP A 17 -17.51 0.01 2.66
N PRO A 18 -16.50 -0.48 1.91
CA PRO A 18 -16.64 -0.54 0.46
C PRO A 18 -17.91 -1.33 0.16
N ASP A 19 -18.77 -0.76 -0.68
CA ASP A 19 -19.92 -1.44 -1.22
C ASP A 19 -19.39 -2.62 -2.03
N THR A 20 -19.23 -3.76 -1.37
CA THR A 20 -18.93 -5.03 -2.00
C THR A 20 -20.24 -5.39 -2.70
N GLY A 21 -20.42 -4.83 -3.90
CA GLY A 21 -21.64 -4.99 -4.68
C GLY A 21 -22.08 -6.45 -4.59
N SER A 22 -23.37 -6.65 -4.27
CA SER A 22 -23.93 -7.97 -3.97
C SER A 22 -23.34 -8.99 -4.92
N ALA A 23 -22.54 -9.91 -4.37
CA ALA A 23 -22.07 -11.06 -5.13
C ALA A 23 -23.31 -11.67 -5.80
N PRO A 24 -23.26 -12.01 -7.10
CA PRO A 24 -24.39 -12.62 -7.77
C PRO A 24 -24.88 -13.76 -6.88
N SER A 25 -26.17 -13.78 -6.57
CA SER A 25 -26.78 -14.85 -5.79
C SER A 25 -26.47 -16.15 -6.54
N LEU A 26 -25.44 -16.86 -6.05
CA LEU A 26 -25.14 -18.19 -6.53
C LEU A 26 -26.39 -18.99 -6.19
N ASP A 27 -27.16 -19.37 -7.21
CA ASP A 27 -28.19 -20.38 -7.06
C ASP A 27 -27.53 -21.56 -6.33
N GLU A 28 -27.90 -21.80 -5.07
CA GLU A 28 -27.27 -22.81 -4.21
C GLU A 28 -27.38 -24.23 -4.80
N SER A 29 -28.23 -24.41 -5.82
CA SER A 29 -28.43 -25.65 -6.57
C SER A 29 -27.50 -25.82 -7.79
N GLY A 30 -26.64 -24.86 -8.10
CA GLY A 30 -25.69 -24.96 -9.21
C GLY A 30 -24.53 -25.90 -8.88
N PRO A 31 -23.93 -26.59 -9.87
CA PRO A 31 -22.69 -27.30 -9.64
C PRO A 31 -21.61 -26.31 -9.16
N TRP A 32 -20.86 -26.70 -8.12
CA TRP A 32 -19.74 -25.90 -7.63
C TRP A 32 -18.78 -25.58 -8.79
N PRO A 33 -18.28 -24.33 -8.87
CA PRO A 33 -17.30 -23.99 -9.89
C PRO A 33 -16.08 -24.90 -9.75
N MET A 34 -15.72 -25.57 -10.83
CA MET A 34 -14.49 -26.35 -10.88
C MET A 34 -13.30 -25.39 -10.87
N LEU A 35 -12.54 -25.41 -9.77
CA LEU A 35 -11.27 -24.70 -9.68
C LEU A 35 -10.27 -25.36 -10.65
N LYS A 36 -9.76 -24.59 -11.61
CA LYS A 36 -8.67 -25.05 -12.46
C LYS A 36 -7.40 -25.22 -11.63
N PRO A 37 -6.60 -26.27 -11.87
CA PRO A 37 -5.26 -26.39 -11.30
C PRO A 37 -4.46 -25.10 -11.54
N ILE A 38 -3.69 -24.68 -10.53
CA ILE A 38 -2.95 -23.42 -10.59
C ILE A 38 -1.98 -23.40 -11.78
N ASP A 39 -1.45 -24.56 -12.17
CA ASP A 39 -0.54 -24.74 -13.30
C ASP A 39 -1.21 -24.45 -14.66
N GLU A 40 -2.55 -24.55 -14.75
CA GLU A 40 -3.31 -24.21 -15.96
C GLU A 40 -3.69 -22.72 -16.03
N VAL A 41 -3.71 -22.05 -14.88
CA VAL A 41 -4.01 -20.60 -14.77
C VAL A 41 -2.74 -19.77 -14.85
N ILE A 42 -1.64 -20.31 -14.35
CA ILE A 42 -0.29 -19.82 -14.63
C ILE A 42 0.06 -20.31 -16.04
N GLU A 43 -0.56 -19.71 -17.06
CA GLU A 43 0.13 -19.58 -18.35
C GLU A 43 1.55 -19.08 -18.03
N PRO A 44 2.61 -19.61 -18.65
CA PRO A 44 3.92 -19.01 -18.52
C PRO A 44 3.77 -17.58 -19.04
N GLN A 45 3.62 -16.61 -18.15
CA GLN A 45 3.75 -15.18 -18.42
C GLN A 45 5.23 -14.93 -18.73
N SER A 46 5.70 -15.55 -19.79
CA SER A 46 7.05 -15.50 -20.31
C SER A 46 7.01 -14.88 -21.71
N GLU A 47 6.11 -13.93 -21.94
CA GLU A 47 6.55 -12.74 -22.64
C GLU A 47 7.19 -11.86 -21.60
N ALA A 48 8.51 -12.01 -21.43
CA ALA A 48 9.32 -11.05 -20.70
C ALA A 48 9.04 -9.68 -21.32
N LYS A 49 8.10 -8.91 -20.75
CA LYS A 49 7.79 -7.56 -21.21
C LYS A 49 9.12 -6.81 -21.25
N PRO A 50 9.60 -6.37 -22.43
CA PRO A 50 10.87 -5.69 -22.56
C PRO A 50 10.76 -4.34 -21.85
N GLY A 51 11.04 -4.33 -20.55
CA GLY A 51 10.77 -3.20 -19.66
C GLY A 51 10.49 -3.57 -18.21
N ALA A 52 10.04 -4.81 -17.91
CA ALA A 52 9.74 -5.22 -16.53
C ALA A 52 10.97 -5.15 -15.60
N GLY A 53 12.17 -5.53 -16.10
CA GLY A 53 13.42 -5.39 -15.36
C GLY A 53 13.81 -3.92 -15.10
N ASN A 54 13.59 -3.04 -16.08
CA ASN A 54 13.86 -1.60 -15.92
C ASN A 54 12.89 -0.95 -14.92
N GLN A 55 11.64 -1.39 -14.92
CA GLN A 55 10.62 -0.92 -13.97
C GLN A 55 10.92 -1.37 -12.55
N LEU A 56 11.36 -2.61 -12.36
CA LEU A 56 11.81 -3.14 -11.06
C LEU A 56 13.01 -2.34 -10.51
N ASN A 57 13.99 -2.05 -11.36
CA ASN A 57 15.14 -1.22 -10.99
C ASN A 57 14.72 0.21 -10.61
N ALA A 58 13.81 0.82 -11.37
CA ALA A 58 13.28 2.15 -11.07
C ALA A 58 12.49 2.19 -9.74
N LEU A 59 11.67 1.16 -9.48
CA LEU A 59 10.92 1.01 -8.22
C LEU A 59 11.86 0.83 -7.03
N ASN A 60 12.90 0.01 -7.16
CA ASN A 60 13.89 -0.17 -6.11
C ASN A 60 14.66 1.12 -5.82
N ALA A 61 15.08 1.85 -6.86
CA ALA A 61 15.73 3.15 -6.69
C ALA A 61 14.83 4.18 -5.99
N ARG A 62 13.52 4.16 -6.27
CA ARG A 62 12.54 5.01 -5.59
C ARG A 62 12.35 4.60 -4.13
N ALA A 63 12.23 3.30 -3.85
CA ALA A 63 12.08 2.78 -2.50
C ALA A 63 13.30 3.13 -1.62
N THR A 64 14.51 3.04 -2.16
CA THR A 64 15.74 3.43 -1.44
C THR A 64 15.74 4.92 -1.08
N ARG A 65 15.36 5.81 -2.01
CA ARG A 65 15.23 7.25 -1.75
C ARG A 65 14.19 7.57 -0.69
N LEU A 66 13.04 6.91 -0.71
CA LEU A 66 12.01 7.12 0.31
C LEU A 66 12.47 6.64 1.69
N ARG A 67 13.20 5.52 1.76
CA ARG A 67 13.77 5.01 3.01
C ARG A 67 14.83 5.95 3.58
N SER A 68 15.68 6.56 2.75
CA SER A 68 16.66 7.55 3.23
C SER A 68 15.97 8.80 3.75
N GLN A 69 15.00 9.35 3.02
CA GLN A 69 14.21 10.51 3.46
C GLN A 69 13.48 10.23 4.79
N ALA A 70 12.86 9.06 4.93
CA ALA A 70 12.19 8.67 6.16
C ALA A 70 13.15 8.55 7.36
N ARG A 71 14.40 8.13 7.13
CA ARG A 71 15.43 8.11 8.19
C ARG A 71 15.80 9.54 8.61
N THR A 72 15.99 10.44 7.66
CA THR A 72 16.27 11.86 7.95
C THR A 72 15.13 12.49 8.74
N MET A 73 13.87 12.25 8.35
CA MET A 73 12.69 12.78 9.06
C MET A 73 12.49 12.23 10.47
N ARG A 74 12.98 11.02 10.76
CA ARG A 74 12.90 10.39 12.10
C ARG A 74 13.99 10.87 13.05
N ARG A 75 14.95 11.67 12.58
CA ARG A 75 15.98 12.24 13.43
C ARG A 75 15.32 13.19 14.43
N GLU A 76 15.69 13.06 15.70
CA GLU A 76 15.26 13.98 16.75
C GLU A 76 15.85 15.37 16.46
N ILE A 77 15.00 16.39 16.43
CA ILE A 77 15.39 17.77 16.17
C ILE A 77 15.44 18.47 17.52
N ALA A 78 16.64 18.87 17.95
CA ALA A 78 16.86 19.47 19.26
C ALA A 78 16.65 20.99 19.26
N ASP A 79 16.92 21.66 18.12
CA ASP A 79 16.86 23.11 17.99
C ASP A 79 16.01 23.53 16.77
N PRO A 80 15.16 24.56 16.85
CA PRO A 80 14.42 25.06 15.69
C PRO A 80 15.29 25.47 14.49
N GLY A 81 16.57 25.83 14.70
CA GLY A 81 17.53 26.11 13.63
C GLY A 81 17.89 24.88 12.78
N ASP A 82 17.80 23.68 13.35
CA ASP A 82 18.09 22.42 12.65
C ASP A 82 17.01 22.06 11.60
N ILE A 83 15.84 22.68 11.67
CA ILE A 83 14.73 22.45 10.74
C ILE A 83 15.10 22.90 9.32
N GLU A 84 15.80 24.03 9.19
CA GLU A 84 16.18 24.56 7.89
C GLU A 84 17.30 23.73 7.25
N ALA A 85 18.23 23.23 8.07
CA ALA A 85 19.22 22.24 7.64
C ALA A 85 18.55 20.95 7.16
N LEU A 86 17.55 20.43 7.89
CA LEU A 86 16.79 19.24 7.51
C LEU A 86 16.03 19.42 6.19
N ARG A 87 15.43 20.60 5.96
CA ARG A 87 14.75 20.93 4.70
C ARG A 87 15.71 20.92 3.52
N SER A 88 16.89 21.50 3.69
CA SER A 88 17.92 21.51 2.65
C SER A 88 18.40 20.10 2.29
N GLU A 89 18.46 19.20 3.28
CA GLU A 89 18.87 17.80 3.10
C GLU A 89 17.80 16.95 2.40
N LEU A 90 16.51 17.22 2.68
CA LEU A 90 15.37 16.54 2.03
C LEU A 90 15.10 17.01 0.59
N ALA A 91 15.53 18.23 0.23
CA ALA A 91 15.37 18.79 -1.11
C ALA A 91 16.40 18.27 -2.14
N ARG A 92 17.39 17.47 -1.69
CA ARG A 92 18.48 16.92 -2.50
C ARG A 92 18.18 15.51 -2.99
#